data_AF-A0A2M9LZ26-F1
#
_entry.id   AF-A0A2M9LZ26-F1
#
_cell.length_a   1.000
_cell.length_b   1.000
_cell.length_c   1.000
_cell.angle_alpha   90.00
_cell.angle_beta   90.00
_cell.angle_gamma   90.00
#
_symmetry.space_group_name_H-M   'P 1'
#
loop_
_entity.id
_entity.type
_entity.pdbx_description
1 polymer ?
#
loop_
_entity_poly.entity_id
_entity_poly.type
_entity_poly.pdbx_seq_one_letter_code
_entity_poly.pdbx_strand_id
1 'polypeptide(L)'
;MARKPVTWYIATPADGIIEMSRQAGTPVNLADAVGQVIDHPNPCANLWFDESQFSYFRMVKRVGEALEDTGIWPVTWPVRLWIVEPLGETGNWSQRYYPYRLLAHQIRVLEETDAHLALGTGGRDVLDVIQQQIPQRAARWAADWDADPEGMRERRSNWEQCGGGRGAQPAAQATARARRESAAHRWNQRLAGNAVDKALAASGASPQAFNYARGRAANLAIAAQHQARLDAHVLDRLRGVDLDVPVPAAV
;
A
#
# COMPACT_ATOMS: atom_id res chain seq x y z
N MET A 1 -1.65 -25.88 26.38
CA MET A 1 -1.17 -25.81 24.98
C MET A 1 -0.32 -24.57 24.82
N ALA A 2 0.96 -24.71 24.45
CA ALA A 2 1.80 -23.55 24.13
C ALA A 2 1.20 -22.83 22.91
N ARG A 3 0.82 -21.56 23.10
CA ARG A 3 0.28 -20.73 22.03
C ARG A 3 1.39 -20.52 21.00
N LYS A 4 1.11 -20.75 19.70
CA LYS A 4 2.09 -20.44 18.65
C LYS A 4 2.58 -18.99 18.81
N PRO A 5 3.89 -18.73 18.70
CA PRO A 5 4.43 -17.37 18.75
C PRO A 5 3.72 -16.51 17.71
N VAL A 6 3.31 -15.31 18.10
CA VAL A 6 2.71 -14.34 17.18
C VAL A 6 3.82 -13.44 16.67
N THR A 7 4.03 -13.43 15.36
CA THR A 7 4.99 -12.52 14.70
C THR A 7 4.41 -11.12 14.61
N TRP A 8 5.20 -10.10 14.98
CA TRP A 8 4.85 -8.70 14.87
C TRP A 8 5.78 -7.97 13.92
N TYR A 9 5.25 -6.98 13.21
CA TYR A 9 5.94 -6.26 12.15
C TYR A 9 5.95 -4.76 12.40
N ILE A 10 7.04 -4.12 12.02
CA ILE A 10 7.19 -2.66 11.87
C ILE A 10 7.78 -2.39 10.49
N ALA A 11 7.27 -1.39 9.78
CA ALA A 11 7.88 -0.91 8.54
C ALA A 11 8.56 0.44 8.75
N THR A 12 9.70 0.64 8.10
CA THR A 12 10.46 1.90 8.12
C THR A 12 10.84 2.32 6.70
N PRO A 13 11.21 3.59 6.45
CA PRO A 13 11.87 3.98 5.21
C PRO A 13 13.17 3.21 4.97
N ALA A 14 13.76 3.41 3.78
CA ALA A 14 14.97 2.72 3.35
C ALA A 14 16.19 2.89 4.31
N ASP A 15 16.22 3.95 5.12
CA ASP A 15 17.30 4.19 6.08
C ASP A 15 17.15 3.40 7.39
N GLY A 16 16.03 2.71 7.62
CA GLY A 16 15.82 1.89 8.81
C GLY A 16 15.23 2.63 10.02
N ILE A 17 15.09 3.97 9.96
CA ILE A 17 14.62 4.78 11.08
C ILE A 17 13.09 4.78 11.14
N ILE A 18 12.49 4.57 12.32
CA ILE A 18 11.04 4.72 12.48
C ILE A 18 10.66 6.18 12.18
N GLU A 19 9.89 6.42 11.13
CA GLU A 19 9.56 7.77 10.66
C GLU A 19 8.93 8.64 11.74
N MET A 20 7.96 8.10 12.48
CA MET A 20 7.33 8.82 13.60
C MET A 20 8.34 9.23 14.68
N SER A 21 9.34 8.38 14.96
CA SER A 21 10.42 8.69 15.91
C SER A 21 11.33 9.81 15.41
N ARG A 22 11.62 9.83 14.09
CA ARG A 22 12.38 10.91 13.45
C ARG A 22 11.64 12.24 13.60
N GLN A 23 10.34 12.24 13.31
CA GLN A 23 9.52 13.44 13.40
C GLN A 23 9.38 13.95 14.85
N ALA A 24 9.39 13.04 15.82
CA ALA A 24 9.39 13.37 17.24
C ALA A 24 10.77 13.81 17.80
N GLY A 25 11.83 13.87 16.97
CA GLY A 25 13.17 14.29 17.38
C GLY A 25 13.96 13.27 18.20
N THR A 26 13.49 12.02 18.29
CA THR A 26 14.15 10.92 19.01
C THR A 26 14.30 9.71 18.09
N PRO A 27 15.14 9.80 17.03
CA PRO A 27 15.19 8.81 15.97
C PRO A 27 15.63 7.43 16.51
N VAL A 28 14.81 6.41 16.24
CA VAL A 28 15.10 5.00 16.54
C VAL A 28 15.40 4.28 15.22
N ASN A 29 16.64 3.83 15.05
CA ASN A 29 17.05 3.02 13.90
C ASN A 29 16.93 1.53 14.22
N LEU A 30 16.05 0.82 13.51
CA LEU A 30 15.88 -0.62 13.72
C LEU A 30 17.00 -1.46 13.11
N ALA A 31 17.69 -0.92 12.09
CA ALA A 31 18.81 -1.61 11.45
C ALA A 31 20.01 -1.77 12.38
N ASP A 32 20.27 -0.76 13.22
CA ASP A 32 21.38 -0.75 14.16
C ASP A 32 21.11 -1.60 15.41
N ALA A 33 19.85 -2.05 15.57
CA ALA A 33 19.36 -2.69 16.79
C ALA A 33 18.92 -4.15 16.58
N VAL A 34 19.24 -4.77 15.44
CA VAL A 34 18.94 -6.19 15.20
C VAL A 34 19.59 -7.07 16.29
N GLY A 35 18.79 -7.95 16.89
CA GLY A 35 19.17 -8.79 18.02
C GLY A 35 19.13 -8.09 19.39
N GLN A 36 18.84 -6.79 19.44
CA GLN A 36 18.87 -5.98 20.65
C GLN A 36 17.47 -5.65 21.17
N VAL A 37 17.40 -5.33 22.46
CA VAL A 37 16.22 -4.76 23.11
C VAL A 37 16.33 -3.24 23.09
N ILE A 38 15.27 -2.57 22.67
CA ILE A 38 15.16 -1.11 22.59
C ILE A 38 14.05 -0.67 23.54
N ASP A 39 14.39 0.25 24.44
CA ASP A 39 13.42 1.02 25.21
C ASP A 39 12.94 2.23 24.40
N HIS A 40 11.65 2.54 24.52
CA HIS A 40 11.07 3.69 23.84
C HIS A 40 11.69 4.97 24.43
N PRO A 41 12.23 5.88 23.60
CA PRO A 41 13.03 7.01 24.10
C PRO A 41 12.19 8.05 24.84
N ASN A 42 10.89 8.11 24.57
CA ASN A 42 9.95 9.03 25.21
C ASN A 42 8.60 8.33 25.45
N PRO A 43 8.50 7.37 26.39
CA PRO A 43 7.27 6.63 26.61
C PRO A 43 6.16 7.57 27.09
N CYS A 44 4.90 7.22 26.83
CA CYS A 44 3.77 8.05 27.25
C CYS A 44 3.76 8.34 28.76
N ALA A 45 3.44 9.58 29.13
CA ALA A 45 3.26 9.96 30.54
C ALA A 45 2.00 9.33 31.15
N ASN A 46 0.93 9.23 30.34
CA ASN A 46 -0.31 8.54 30.69
C ASN A 46 -0.42 7.27 29.86
N LEU A 47 -0.09 6.12 30.47
CA LEU A 47 -0.04 4.81 29.83
C LEU A 47 -1.22 4.59 28.87
N TRP A 48 -0.92 4.43 27.59
CA TRP A 48 -1.85 4.07 26.50
C TRP A 48 -2.87 5.14 26.06
N PHE A 49 -2.92 6.30 26.71
CA PHE A 49 -3.86 7.39 26.39
C PHE A 49 -3.18 8.66 25.85
N ASP A 50 -1.86 8.63 25.70
CA ASP A 50 -1.11 9.73 25.11
C ASP A 50 -1.09 9.60 23.57
N GLU A 51 -1.55 10.65 22.89
CA GLU A 51 -1.57 10.76 21.43
C GLU A 51 -0.35 11.51 20.86
N SER A 52 0.72 11.68 21.65
CA SER A 52 1.94 12.32 21.13
C SER A 52 2.49 11.61 19.88
N GLN A 53 3.26 12.36 19.10
CA GLN A 53 3.73 11.95 17.77
C GLN A 53 4.53 10.64 17.78
N PHE A 54 5.19 10.29 18.89
CA PHE A 54 5.83 9.00 19.08
C PHE A 54 5.91 8.71 20.58
N SER A 55 4.94 7.93 21.10
CA SER A 55 4.86 7.53 22.52
C SER A 55 4.95 6.02 22.73
N TYR A 56 4.90 5.23 21.66
CA TYR A 56 4.95 3.77 21.70
C TYR A 56 5.41 3.23 20.35
N PHE A 57 6.06 2.06 20.38
CA PHE A 57 6.28 1.27 19.20
C PHE A 57 4.94 0.70 18.72
N ARG A 58 4.56 1.06 17.49
CA ARG A 58 3.36 0.55 16.83
C ARG A 58 3.75 -0.65 16.00
N MET A 59 3.13 -1.80 16.29
CA MET A 59 3.40 -3.03 15.56
C MET A 59 2.11 -3.71 15.13
N VAL A 60 2.18 -4.51 14.06
CA VAL A 60 1.04 -5.28 13.55
C VAL A 60 1.36 -6.74 13.39
N LYS A 61 0.40 -7.64 13.61
CA LYS A 61 0.56 -9.08 13.35
C LYS A 61 0.08 -9.52 11.96
N ARG A 62 -0.45 -8.58 11.17
CA ARG A 62 -0.90 -8.79 9.79
C ARG A 62 0.00 -7.95 8.89
N VAL A 63 0.87 -8.61 8.13
CA VAL A 63 1.94 -7.95 7.39
C VAL A 63 1.43 -6.96 6.33
N GLY A 64 0.27 -7.20 5.72
CA GLY A 64 -0.36 -6.25 4.79
C GLY A 64 -0.93 -4.99 5.45
N GLU A 65 -0.92 -4.90 6.78
CA GLU A 65 -1.20 -3.67 7.54
C GLU A 65 0.08 -3.00 8.07
N ALA A 66 1.29 -3.51 7.75
CA ALA A 66 2.54 -2.99 8.31
C ALA A 66 2.86 -1.56 7.86
N LEU A 67 2.22 -1.12 6.77
CA LEU A 67 2.34 0.21 6.21
C LEU A 67 1.28 1.19 6.73
N GLU A 68 0.47 0.75 7.69
CA GLU A 68 -0.55 1.57 8.32
C GLU A 68 0.04 2.48 9.39
N ASP A 69 -0.34 3.76 9.35
CA ASP A 69 0.06 4.78 10.33
C ASP A 69 1.56 4.84 10.63
N THR A 70 2.39 4.52 9.62
CA THR A 70 3.85 4.57 9.72
C THR A 70 4.41 5.99 9.71
N GLY A 71 3.59 6.98 9.31
CA GLY A 71 4.02 8.37 9.13
C GLY A 71 4.85 8.62 7.87
N ILE A 72 5.15 7.57 7.09
CA ILE A 72 6.00 7.66 5.88
C ILE A 72 5.27 8.47 4.80
N TRP A 73 5.73 9.69 4.59
CA TRP A 73 5.23 10.60 3.56
C TRP A 73 6.38 11.43 2.97
N PRO A 74 6.51 11.53 1.63
CA PRO A 74 5.68 10.89 0.61
C PRO A 74 5.81 9.36 0.61
N VAL A 75 4.76 8.68 0.14
CA VAL A 75 4.79 7.21 -0.03
C VAL A 75 5.90 6.84 -1.00
N THR A 76 6.93 6.18 -0.50
CA THR A 76 8.16 5.86 -1.22
C THR A 76 8.48 4.38 -1.06
N TRP A 77 9.04 3.80 -2.12
CA TRP A 77 9.55 2.44 -2.16
C TRP A 77 11.01 2.49 -2.63
N PRO A 78 11.94 1.70 -2.07
CA PRO A 78 11.72 0.63 -1.09
C PRO A 78 11.49 1.12 0.35
N VAL A 79 10.75 0.31 1.11
CA VAL A 79 10.69 0.35 2.58
C VAL A 79 11.52 -0.82 3.13
N ARG A 80 11.76 -0.82 4.44
CA ARG A 80 12.29 -1.97 5.17
C ARG A 80 11.21 -2.53 6.08
N LEU A 81 11.22 -3.85 6.30
CA LEU A 81 10.23 -4.55 7.10
C LEU A 81 10.94 -5.38 8.17
N TRP A 82 10.52 -5.21 9.40
CA TRP A 82 11.19 -5.76 10.58
C TRP A 82 10.27 -6.71 11.31
N ILE A 83 10.81 -7.85 11.73
CA ILE A 83 10.16 -8.72 12.70
C ILE A 83 10.61 -8.29 14.09
N VAL A 84 9.65 -8.04 14.97
CA VAL A 84 9.91 -7.58 16.34
C VAL A 84 9.14 -8.42 17.36
N GLU A 85 9.66 -8.45 18.59
CA GLU A 85 9.00 -9.04 19.74
C GLU A 85 8.66 -7.91 20.74
N PRO A 86 7.38 -7.71 21.10
CA PRO A 86 7.03 -6.80 22.19
C PRO A 86 7.50 -7.37 23.52
N LEU A 87 8.07 -6.53 24.37
CA LEU A 87 8.50 -6.88 25.73
C LEU A 87 7.79 -6.02 26.76
N GLY A 88 7.61 -6.58 27.96
CA GLY A 88 6.97 -5.89 29.08
C GLY A 88 5.47 -5.66 28.88
N GLU A 89 4.98 -4.52 29.36
CA GLU A 89 3.56 -4.16 29.26
C GLU A 89 3.20 -3.75 27.82
N THR A 90 2.05 -4.21 27.35
CA THR A 90 1.56 -3.95 25.99
C THR A 90 0.15 -3.40 26.01
N GLY A 91 -0.13 -2.43 25.14
CA GLY A 91 -1.44 -1.83 24.95
C GLY A 91 -2.04 -2.12 23.58
N ASN A 92 -3.32 -1.76 23.42
CA ASN A 92 -4.00 -1.77 22.12
C ASN A 92 -5.09 -0.69 22.11
N TRP A 93 -5.08 0.18 21.08
CA TRP A 93 -6.07 1.26 20.93
C TRP A 93 -7.52 0.78 20.88
N SER A 94 -7.79 -0.34 20.23
CA SER A 94 -9.11 -0.97 20.24
C SER A 94 -9.03 -2.42 19.79
N GLN A 95 -9.24 -3.34 20.72
CA GLN A 95 -9.29 -4.77 20.37
C GLN A 95 -10.46 -5.08 19.42
N ARG A 96 -11.53 -4.26 19.46
CA ARG A 96 -12.68 -4.40 18.57
C ARG A 96 -12.37 -3.99 17.13
N TYR A 97 -11.73 -2.84 16.94
CA TYR A 97 -11.53 -2.26 15.60
C TYR A 97 -10.16 -2.60 15.00
N TYR A 98 -9.13 -2.71 15.83
CA TYR A 98 -7.73 -2.94 15.46
C TYR A 98 -7.12 -4.16 16.19
N PRO A 99 -7.73 -5.36 16.13
CA PRO A 99 -7.24 -6.56 16.82
C PRO A 99 -5.86 -7.05 16.33
N TYR A 100 -5.38 -6.48 15.22
CA TYR A 100 -4.11 -6.81 14.59
C TYR A 100 -2.97 -5.86 14.99
N ARG A 101 -3.26 -4.78 15.71
CA ARG A 101 -2.25 -3.83 16.22
C ARG A 101 -1.84 -4.18 17.65
N LEU A 102 -0.65 -3.75 18.04
CA LEU A 102 -0.19 -3.78 19.42
C LEU A 102 0.75 -2.58 19.65
N LEU A 103 0.73 -2.08 20.87
CA LEU A 103 1.58 -0.99 21.33
C LEU A 103 2.51 -1.53 22.40
N ALA A 104 3.77 -1.13 22.39
CA ALA A 104 4.74 -1.47 23.43
C ALA A 104 5.71 -0.30 23.68
N HIS A 105 6.24 -0.22 24.89
CA HIS A 105 7.36 0.69 25.21
C HIS A 105 8.72 0.01 25.14
N GLN A 106 8.77 -1.31 24.99
CA GLN A 106 10.00 -2.04 24.82
C GLN A 106 9.80 -3.09 23.73
N ILE A 107 10.77 -3.20 22.83
CA ILE A 107 10.78 -4.21 21.78
C ILE A 107 12.13 -4.88 21.68
N ARG A 108 12.17 -6.12 21.23
CA ARG A 108 13.36 -6.74 20.67
C ARG A 108 13.24 -6.78 19.16
N VAL A 109 14.24 -6.26 18.45
CA VAL A 109 14.30 -6.41 16.98
C VAL A 109 14.90 -7.77 16.68
N LEU A 110 14.15 -8.63 16.01
CA LEU A 110 14.58 -10.01 15.75
C LEU A 110 15.41 -10.07 14.47
N GLU A 111 14.84 -9.63 13.36
CA GLU A 111 15.48 -9.64 12.05
C GLU A 111 14.77 -8.70 11.06
N GLU A 112 15.47 -8.36 9.98
CA GLU A 112 14.85 -7.80 8.78
C GLU A 112 14.23 -8.94 7.96
N THR A 113 13.09 -8.67 7.32
CA THR A 113 12.43 -9.63 6.45
C THR A 113 12.07 -8.99 5.10
N ASP A 114 11.57 -9.82 4.20
CA ASP A 114 11.25 -9.46 2.83
C ASP A 114 10.22 -8.32 2.75
N ALA A 115 10.67 -7.12 2.36
CA ALA A 115 9.86 -5.91 2.40
C ALA A 115 8.58 -5.99 1.57
N HIS A 116 8.60 -6.70 0.43
CA HIS A 116 7.45 -6.85 -0.46
C HIS A 116 6.22 -7.43 0.25
N LEU A 117 6.40 -8.18 1.34
CA LEU A 117 5.29 -8.72 2.14
C LEU A 117 4.40 -7.61 2.73
N ALA A 118 4.96 -6.42 2.95
CA ALA A 118 4.23 -5.24 3.43
C ALA A 118 3.16 -4.77 2.41
N LEU A 119 3.32 -5.12 1.13
CA LEU A 119 2.35 -4.84 0.06
C LEU A 119 1.30 -5.96 -0.11
N GLY A 120 1.24 -6.90 0.85
CA GLY A 120 0.32 -8.04 0.85
C GLY A 120 0.90 -9.29 0.19
N THR A 121 0.11 -10.37 0.14
CA THR A 121 0.58 -11.68 -0.36
C THR A 121 1.07 -11.65 -1.81
N GLY A 122 0.53 -10.77 -2.66
CA GLY A 122 0.96 -10.58 -4.05
C GLY A 122 2.02 -9.47 -4.22
N GLY A 123 2.71 -9.05 -3.17
CA GLY A 123 3.55 -7.84 -3.19
C GLY A 123 4.65 -7.83 -4.24
N ARG A 124 5.25 -8.99 -4.58
CA ARG A 124 6.24 -9.08 -5.67
C ARG A 124 5.61 -8.79 -7.03
N ASP A 125 4.48 -9.41 -7.32
CA ASP A 125 3.76 -9.22 -8.59
C ASP A 125 3.26 -7.78 -8.74
N VAL A 126 2.82 -7.18 -7.64
CA VAL A 126 2.43 -5.76 -7.61
C VAL A 126 3.62 -4.86 -7.95
N LEU A 127 4.79 -5.12 -7.36
CA LEU A 127 5.99 -4.34 -7.66
C LEU A 127 6.44 -4.52 -9.11
N ASP A 128 6.38 -5.73 -9.66
CA ASP A 128 6.67 -5.97 -11.07
C ASP A 128 5.75 -5.13 -11.97
N VAL A 129 4.44 -5.16 -11.71
CA VAL A 129 3.47 -4.34 -12.45
C VAL A 129 3.80 -2.85 -12.32
N ILE A 130 4.06 -2.36 -11.11
CA ILE A 130 4.32 -0.94 -10.86
C ILE A 130 5.62 -0.47 -11.52
N GLN A 131 6.67 -1.27 -11.48
CA GLN A 131 8.00 -0.88 -11.92
C GLN A 131 8.23 -1.14 -13.41
N GLN A 132 7.71 -2.25 -13.94
CA GLN A 132 7.99 -2.70 -15.30
C GLN A 132 6.86 -2.37 -16.28
N GLN A 133 5.60 -2.47 -15.87
CA GLN A 133 4.47 -2.40 -16.79
C GLN A 133 3.83 -1.01 -16.83
N ILE A 134 3.60 -0.39 -15.67
CA ILE A 134 2.91 0.90 -15.58
C ILE A 134 3.62 2.01 -16.36
N PRO A 135 4.96 2.18 -16.32
CA PRO A 135 5.59 3.31 -17.00
C PRO A 135 5.32 3.33 -18.52
N GLN A 136 5.40 2.18 -19.18
CA GLN A 136 5.15 2.06 -20.62
C GLN A 136 3.66 2.23 -20.95
N ARG A 137 2.78 1.62 -20.15
CA ARG A 137 1.33 1.70 -20.35
C ARG A 137 0.78 3.10 -20.09
N ALA A 138 1.33 3.82 -19.11
CA ALA A 138 0.90 5.17 -18.76
C ALA A 138 1.04 6.14 -19.94
N ALA A 139 2.17 6.10 -20.64
CA ALA A 139 2.39 6.92 -21.83
C ALA A 139 1.35 6.62 -22.93
N ARG A 140 1.07 5.34 -23.17
CA ARG A 140 0.05 4.92 -24.14
C ARG A 140 -1.36 5.36 -23.73
N TRP A 141 -1.78 5.10 -22.49
CA TRP A 141 -3.10 5.50 -22.01
C TRP A 141 -3.31 7.01 -22.08
N ALA A 142 -2.27 7.80 -21.78
CA ALA A 142 -2.34 9.24 -21.88
C ALA A 142 -2.46 9.71 -23.35
N ALA A 143 -1.65 9.14 -24.25
CA ALA A 143 -1.71 9.44 -25.68
C ALA A 143 -3.06 9.06 -26.31
N ASP A 144 -3.60 7.88 -25.97
CA ASP A 144 -4.90 7.41 -26.44
C ASP A 144 -6.03 8.34 -25.97
N TRP A 145 -5.93 8.87 -24.74
CA TRP A 145 -6.86 9.89 -24.23
C TRP A 145 -6.76 11.21 -24.98
N ASP A 146 -5.55 11.72 -25.19
CA ASP A 146 -5.37 13.01 -25.85
C ASP A 146 -5.69 12.97 -27.37
N ALA A 147 -5.55 11.80 -28.00
CA ALA A 147 -5.93 11.59 -29.39
C ALA A 147 -7.46 11.59 -29.61
N ASP A 148 -8.24 11.08 -28.64
CA ASP A 148 -9.69 11.03 -28.69
C ASP A 148 -10.33 11.21 -27.29
N PRO A 149 -10.38 12.45 -26.77
CA PRO A 149 -10.88 12.70 -25.42
C PRO A 149 -12.39 12.41 -25.27
N GLU A 150 -13.16 12.52 -26.34
CA GLU A 150 -14.62 12.28 -26.33
C GLU A 150 -14.94 10.80 -26.33
N GLY A 151 -14.39 10.04 -27.28
CA GLY A 151 -14.59 8.59 -27.32
C GLY A 151 -13.96 7.89 -26.13
N MET A 152 -12.87 8.41 -25.55
CA MET A 152 -12.34 7.87 -24.29
C MET A 152 -13.22 8.18 -23.08
N ARG A 153 -13.85 9.35 -23.02
CA ARG A 153 -14.86 9.66 -21.98
C ARG A 153 -16.06 8.72 -22.08
N GLU A 154 -16.56 8.47 -23.28
CA GLU A 154 -17.68 7.57 -23.51
C GLU A 154 -17.31 6.12 -23.14
N ARG A 155 -16.19 5.60 -23.64
CA ARG A 155 -15.69 4.25 -23.30
C ARG A 155 -15.53 4.06 -21.80
N ARG A 156 -14.93 5.05 -21.12
CA ARG A 156 -14.79 5.03 -19.67
C ARG A 156 -16.15 5.01 -18.97
N SER A 157 -17.08 5.88 -19.39
CA SER A 157 -18.43 5.94 -18.83
C SER A 157 -19.16 4.61 -18.99
N ASN A 158 -19.12 4.02 -20.18
CA ASN A 158 -19.73 2.72 -20.46
C ASN A 158 -19.10 1.61 -19.60
N TRP A 159 -17.77 1.58 -19.49
CA TRP A 159 -17.06 0.64 -18.61
C TRP A 159 -17.44 0.82 -17.14
N GLU A 160 -17.60 2.05 -16.64
CA GLU A 160 -18.06 2.33 -15.28
C GLU A 160 -19.52 1.89 -15.03
N GLN A 161 -20.41 2.12 -16.00
CA GLN A 161 -21.84 1.79 -15.93
C GLN A 161 -22.13 0.29 -16.08
N CYS A 162 -21.38 -0.43 -16.91
CA CYS A 162 -21.49 -1.88 -17.08
C CYS A 162 -20.80 -2.68 -15.95
N GLY A 163 -20.56 -2.06 -14.79
CA GLY A 163 -20.01 -2.70 -13.61
C GLY A 163 -18.49 -2.81 -13.57
N GLY A 164 -17.77 -2.38 -14.61
CA GLY A 164 -16.31 -2.45 -14.67
C GLY A 164 -15.62 -1.60 -13.60
N GLY A 165 -16.08 -0.36 -13.42
CA GLY A 165 -15.61 0.52 -12.34
C GLY A 165 -16.38 0.37 -11.03
N ARG A 166 -17.72 0.27 -11.11
CA ARG A 166 -18.59 0.30 -9.91
C ARG A 166 -18.62 -1.00 -9.10
N GLY A 167 -18.32 -2.16 -9.70
CA GLY A 167 -18.34 -3.44 -8.98
C GLY A 167 -16.95 -3.91 -8.52
N ALA A 168 -15.95 -3.76 -9.38
CA ALA A 168 -14.65 -4.40 -9.19
C ALA A 168 -13.80 -3.73 -8.09
N GLN A 169 -13.78 -2.39 -8.04
CA GLN A 169 -12.98 -1.66 -7.05
C GLN A 169 -13.54 -1.82 -5.62
N PRO A 170 -14.87 -1.72 -5.36
CA PRO A 170 -15.42 -2.04 -4.05
C PRO A 170 -15.21 -3.49 -3.63
N ALA A 171 -15.28 -4.45 -4.55
CA ALA A 171 -15.00 -5.86 -4.28
C ALA A 171 -13.54 -6.08 -3.84
N ALA A 172 -12.59 -5.44 -4.53
CA ALA A 172 -11.17 -5.47 -4.14
C ALA A 172 -10.94 -4.82 -2.76
N GLN A 173 -11.55 -3.67 -2.50
CA GLN A 173 -11.44 -2.98 -1.20
C GLN A 173 -12.06 -3.83 -0.07
N ALA A 174 -13.22 -4.44 -0.28
CA ALA A 174 -13.85 -5.34 0.67
C ALA A 174 -12.96 -6.56 0.95
N THR A 175 -12.35 -7.12 -0.09
CA THR A 175 -11.39 -8.22 0.01
C THR A 175 -10.16 -7.82 0.82
N ALA A 176 -9.55 -6.67 0.53
CA ALA A 176 -8.41 -6.14 1.28
C ALA A 176 -8.77 -5.93 2.77
N ARG A 177 -9.96 -5.40 3.07
CA ARG A 177 -10.44 -5.23 4.44
C ARG A 177 -10.64 -6.57 5.15
N ALA A 178 -11.28 -7.53 4.50
CA ALA A 178 -11.51 -8.87 5.05
C ALA A 178 -10.20 -9.62 5.33
N ARG A 179 -9.19 -9.41 4.48
CA ARG A 179 -7.86 -10.05 4.60
C ARG A 179 -6.89 -9.29 5.48
N ARG A 180 -7.23 -8.10 5.96
CA ARG A 180 -6.32 -7.20 6.70
C ARG A 180 -5.09 -6.85 5.87
N GLU A 181 -5.35 -6.28 4.70
CA GLU A 181 -4.36 -5.73 3.77
C GLU A 181 -4.79 -4.34 3.27
N SER A 182 -5.50 -3.58 4.11
CA SER A 182 -6.05 -2.28 3.71
C SER A 182 -4.95 -1.23 3.52
N ALA A 183 -3.92 -1.26 4.36
CA ALA A 183 -2.77 -0.38 4.19
C ALA A 183 -1.99 -0.71 2.92
N ALA A 184 -1.70 -2.00 2.68
CA ALA A 184 -1.10 -2.48 1.44
C ALA A 184 -1.88 -2.01 0.21
N HIS A 185 -3.21 -2.17 0.21
CA HIS A 185 -4.07 -1.71 -0.89
C HIS A 185 -3.90 -0.21 -1.17
N ARG A 186 -3.95 0.64 -0.13
CA ARG A 186 -3.74 2.09 -0.28
C ARG A 186 -2.33 2.43 -0.77
N TRP A 187 -1.32 1.71 -0.29
CA TRP A 187 0.06 1.89 -0.72
C TRP A 187 0.27 1.52 -2.18
N ASN A 188 -0.28 0.39 -2.63
CA ASN A 188 -0.23 -0.05 -4.01
C ASN A 188 -0.84 0.99 -4.97
N GLN A 189 -1.99 1.57 -4.62
CA GLN A 189 -2.60 2.66 -5.39
C GLN A 189 -1.69 3.89 -5.49
N ARG A 190 -1.08 4.30 -4.37
CA ARG A 190 -0.20 5.48 -4.33
C ARG A 190 1.09 5.25 -5.10
N LEU A 191 1.72 4.08 -4.93
CA LEU A 191 2.93 3.71 -5.67
C LEU A 191 2.67 3.63 -7.18
N ALA A 192 1.53 3.05 -7.59
CA ALA A 192 1.11 3.04 -8.99
C ALA A 192 0.90 4.46 -9.54
N GLY A 193 0.25 5.34 -8.77
CA GLY A 193 0.10 6.75 -9.13
C GLY A 193 1.44 7.48 -9.25
N ASN A 194 2.37 7.26 -8.33
CA ASN A 194 3.71 7.85 -8.39
C ASN A 194 4.50 7.34 -9.60
N ALA A 195 4.31 6.09 -10.02
CA ALA A 195 4.92 5.57 -11.24
C ALA A 195 4.40 6.27 -12.49
N VAL A 196 3.09 6.57 -12.55
CA VAL A 196 2.50 7.40 -13.62
C VAL A 196 3.07 8.82 -13.60
N ASP A 197 3.10 9.46 -12.42
CA ASP A 197 3.63 10.82 -12.27
C ASP A 197 5.07 10.91 -12.80
N LYS A 198 5.92 9.92 -12.48
CA LYS A 198 7.28 9.83 -13.00
C LYS A 198 7.32 9.58 -14.51
N ALA A 199 6.53 8.65 -15.02
CA ALA A 199 6.52 8.28 -16.43
C ALA A 199 6.05 9.43 -17.34
N LEU A 200 5.13 10.26 -16.84
CA LEU A 200 4.52 11.36 -17.59
C LEU A 200 5.11 12.73 -17.24
N ALA A 201 6.10 12.83 -16.34
CA ALA A 201 6.65 14.10 -15.84
C ALA A 201 7.13 15.05 -16.95
N ALA A 202 7.67 14.50 -18.04
CA ALA A 202 8.14 15.26 -19.20
C ALA A 202 7.17 15.20 -20.40
N SER A 203 5.99 14.60 -20.21
CA SER A 203 4.96 14.55 -21.25
C SER A 203 4.15 15.84 -21.28
N GLY A 204 3.72 16.25 -22.46
CA GLY A 204 2.72 17.32 -22.62
C GLY A 204 1.28 16.83 -22.41
N ALA A 205 1.08 15.72 -21.70
CA ALA A 205 -0.22 15.08 -21.58
C ALA A 205 -1.21 15.99 -20.84
N SER A 206 -2.47 15.98 -21.28
CA SER A 206 -3.51 16.79 -20.63
C SER A 206 -3.76 16.35 -19.19
N PRO A 207 -4.26 17.24 -18.30
CA PRO A 207 -4.63 16.85 -16.93
C PRO A 207 -5.63 15.68 -16.87
N GLN A 208 -6.54 15.59 -17.85
CA GLN A 208 -7.51 14.51 -17.94
C GLN A 208 -6.86 13.18 -18.33
N ALA A 209 -5.93 13.20 -19.29
CA ALA A 209 -5.13 12.04 -19.67
C ALA A 209 -4.29 11.53 -18.49
N PHE A 210 -3.69 12.44 -17.71
CA PHE A 210 -3.00 12.12 -16.46
C PHE A 210 -3.89 11.40 -15.46
N ASN A 211 -5.06 11.97 -15.16
CA ASN A 211 -6.00 11.38 -14.20
C ASN A 211 -6.52 10.02 -14.67
N TYR A 212 -6.75 9.87 -15.98
CA TYR A 212 -7.13 8.59 -16.57
C TYR A 212 -6.03 7.53 -16.40
N ALA A 213 -4.78 7.86 -16.74
CA ALA A 213 -3.64 6.97 -16.60
C ALA A 213 -3.40 6.56 -15.13
N ARG A 214 -3.53 7.49 -14.17
CA ARG A 214 -3.45 7.19 -12.73
C ARG A 214 -4.54 6.20 -12.28
N GLY A 215 -5.77 6.39 -12.75
CA GLY A 215 -6.87 5.47 -12.47
C GLY A 215 -6.62 4.05 -13.02
N ARG A 216 -6.18 3.94 -14.27
CA ARG A 216 -5.80 2.66 -14.90
C ARG A 216 -4.65 1.98 -14.15
N ALA A 217 -3.61 2.73 -13.81
CA ALA A 217 -2.44 2.23 -13.07
C ALA A 217 -2.83 1.68 -11.68
N ALA A 218 -3.66 2.42 -10.93
CA ALA A 218 -4.14 2.00 -9.63
C ALA A 218 -4.95 0.68 -9.72
N ASN A 219 -5.85 0.56 -10.69
CA ASN A 219 -6.65 -0.66 -10.87
C ASN A 219 -5.78 -1.85 -11.31
N LEU A 220 -4.78 -1.63 -12.17
CA LEU A 220 -3.84 -2.67 -12.60
C LEU A 220 -3.01 -3.21 -11.42
N ALA A 221 -2.51 -2.33 -10.55
CA ALA A 221 -1.80 -2.75 -9.33
C ALA A 221 -2.70 -3.51 -8.34
N ILE A 222 -3.97 -3.09 -8.20
CA ILE A 222 -4.96 -3.82 -7.38
C ILE A 222 -5.27 -5.19 -7.96
N ALA A 223 -5.39 -5.32 -9.29
CA ALA A 223 -5.59 -6.61 -9.94
C ALA A 223 -4.44 -7.57 -9.62
N ALA A 224 -3.19 -7.09 -9.66
CA ALA A 224 -2.02 -7.88 -9.28
C ALA A 224 -2.05 -8.30 -7.80
N GLN A 225 -2.40 -7.38 -6.88
CA GLN A 225 -2.51 -7.70 -5.45
C GLN A 225 -3.50 -8.84 -5.18
N HIS A 226 -4.57 -8.92 -5.96
CA HIS A 226 -5.67 -9.85 -5.74
C HIS A 226 -5.79 -10.95 -6.81
N GLN A 227 -4.73 -11.17 -7.60
CA GLN A 227 -4.69 -12.13 -8.71
C GLN A 227 -5.22 -13.52 -8.33
N ALA A 228 -4.86 -14.01 -7.15
CA ALA A 228 -5.24 -15.34 -6.66
C ALA A 228 -6.54 -15.37 -5.83
N ARG A 229 -7.26 -14.25 -5.73
CA ARG A 229 -8.35 -14.07 -4.74
C ARG A 229 -9.65 -13.55 -5.32
N LEU A 230 -9.59 -12.79 -6.41
CA LEU A 230 -10.77 -12.32 -7.12
C LEU A 230 -11.02 -13.23 -8.32
N ASP A 231 -12.28 -13.32 -8.72
CA ASP A 231 -12.67 -14.03 -9.93
C ASP A 231 -12.11 -13.35 -11.18
N ALA A 232 -11.99 -14.12 -12.27
CA ALA A 232 -11.43 -13.65 -13.52
C ALA A 232 -12.19 -12.44 -14.08
N HIS A 233 -13.52 -12.41 -13.93
CA HIS A 233 -14.33 -11.29 -14.43
C HIS A 233 -13.99 -9.99 -13.70
N VAL A 234 -13.92 -10.00 -12.36
CA VAL A 234 -13.51 -8.83 -11.57
C VAL A 234 -12.07 -8.41 -11.91
N LEU A 235 -11.16 -9.36 -12.09
CA LEU A 235 -9.76 -9.06 -12.45
C LEU A 235 -9.65 -8.41 -13.84
N ASP A 236 -10.37 -8.90 -14.84
CA ASP A 236 -10.34 -8.33 -16.20
C ASP A 236 -10.94 -6.93 -16.24
N ARG A 237 -11.98 -6.68 -15.45
CA ARG A 237 -12.51 -5.34 -15.25
C ARG A 237 -11.46 -4.42 -14.63
N LEU A 238 -10.78 -4.81 -13.55
CA LEU A 238 -9.71 -4.00 -12.94
C LEU A 238 -8.55 -3.73 -13.93
N ARG A 239 -8.18 -4.69 -14.76
CA ARG A 239 -7.17 -4.50 -15.81
C ARG A 239 -7.63 -3.52 -16.90
N GLY A 240 -8.94 -3.37 -17.07
CA GLY A 240 -9.56 -2.51 -18.07
C GLY A 240 -9.45 -3.09 -19.47
N VAL A 241 -9.56 -4.41 -19.63
CA VAL A 241 -9.40 -5.09 -20.93
C VAL A 241 -10.33 -4.50 -22.00
N ASP A 242 -11.58 -4.17 -21.62
CA ASP A 242 -12.58 -3.58 -22.52
C ASP A 242 -12.24 -2.14 -22.96
N LEU A 243 -11.35 -1.45 -22.23
CA LEU A 243 -10.92 -0.09 -22.55
C LEU A 243 -9.76 -0.07 -23.56
N ASP A 244 -9.05 -1.19 -23.72
CA ASP A 244 -7.89 -1.31 -24.61
C ASP A 244 -8.28 -1.81 -26.01
N VAL A 245 -9.56 -2.13 -26.24
CA VAL A 245 -10.07 -2.54 -27.55
C VAL A 245 -10.19 -1.32 -28.47
N PRO A 246 -9.60 -1.36 -29.69
CA PRO A 246 -9.78 -0.29 -30.66
C PRO A 246 -11.25 -0.17 -31.07
N VAL A 247 -11.75 1.06 -31.22
CA VAL A 247 -13.06 1.28 -31.86
C VAL A 247 -12.93 0.81 -33.31
N PRO A 248 -13.83 -0.07 -33.82
CA PRO A 248 -13.87 -0.36 -35.25
C PRO A 248 -14.01 0.97 -35.99
N ALA A 249 -13.15 1.23 -36.98
CA ALA A 249 -13.32 2.39 -37.84
C ALA A 249 -14.76 2.37 -38.38
N ALA A 250 -15.52 3.46 -38.15
CA ALA A 250 -16.84 3.60 -38.73
C ALA A 250 -16.69 3.45 -40.25
N VAL A 251 -17.39 2.44 -40.81
CA VAL A 251 -17.48 2.19 -42.24
C VAL A 251 -18.45 3.19 -42.86
#